data_AF-A0A954P1R7-F1
#
_entry.id   AF-A0A954P1R7-F1
#
_cell.length_a   1.000
_cell.length_b   1.000
_cell.length_c   1.000
_cell.angle_alpha   90.00
_cell.angle_beta   90.00
_cell.angle_gamma   90.00
#
_symmetry.space_group_name_H-M   'P 1'
#
loop_
_entity.id
_entity.type
_entity.pdbx_description
1 polymer ?
#
loop_
_entity_poly.entity_id
_entity_poly.type
_entity_poly.pdbx_seq_one_letter_code
_entity_poly.pdbx_strand_id
1 'polypeptide(L)'
;MNESFRQKVAPPFLYVLSVLEKISSSGGDAPPPSAIRPRIRQLMGQFDVRGPDEELHRLARSALVFWIDEVLINSGWNFSAEWRNNPLEREIYGTRSRAWRFFENAGIARGLDRTDALEVFALCVANGFQGVYRSAGFNMEPP
;
A
#
# COMPACT_ATOMS: atom_id res chain seq x y z
N MET A 1 -3.20 -14.53 9.33
CA MET A 1 -1.87 -13.94 9.21
C MET A 1 -1.16 -14.20 10.51
N ASN A 2 -0.02 -14.88 10.44
CA ASN A 2 0.78 -15.27 11.58
C ASN A 2 1.45 -14.06 12.24
N GLU A 3 1.99 -14.29 13.43
CA GLU A 3 2.53 -13.22 14.26
C GLU A 3 3.74 -12.52 13.64
N SER A 4 4.66 -13.27 13.06
CA SER A 4 5.85 -12.73 12.38
C SER A 4 5.45 -11.77 11.25
N PHE A 5 4.46 -12.15 10.46
CA PHE A 5 3.98 -11.35 9.34
C PHE A 5 3.22 -10.10 9.84
N ARG A 6 2.41 -10.22 10.90
CA ARG A 6 1.78 -9.07 11.58
C ARG A 6 2.80 -8.04 12.04
N GLN A 7 3.89 -8.47 12.66
CA GLN A 7 4.95 -7.58 13.13
C GLN A 7 5.65 -6.82 12.01
N LYS A 8 5.72 -7.39 10.79
CA LYS A 8 6.24 -6.71 9.60
C LYS A 8 5.23 -5.77 8.94
N VAL A 9 3.95 -6.15 8.91
CA VAL A 9 2.88 -5.40 8.23
C VAL A 9 2.38 -4.22 9.05
N ALA A 10 2.24 -4.36 10.37
CA ALA A 10 1.68 -3.30 11.20
C ALA A 10 2.47 -1.98 11.14
N PRO A 11 3.82 -1.96 11.22
CA PRO A 11 4.57 -0.70 11.19
C PRO A 11 4.36 0.18 9.94
N PRO A 12 4.50 -0.31 8.69
CA PRO A 12 4.20 0.52 7.51
C PRO A 12 2.74 0.93 7.44
N PHE A 13 1.83 0.05 7.84
CA PHE A 13 0.39 0.33 7.80
C PHE A 13 0.02 1.48 8.75
N LEU A 14 0.37 1.36 10.03
CA LEU A 14 0.12 2.37 11.06
C LEU A 14 0.84 3.68 10.76
N TYR A 15 2.05 3.63 10.23
CA TYR A 15 2.77 4.84 9.80
C TYR A 15 1.99 5.60 8.74
N VAL A 16 1.50 4.91 7.71
CA VAL A 16 0.75 5.55 6.62
C VAL A 16 -0.60 6.07 7.10
N LEU A 17 -1.31 5.35 7.98
CA LEU A 17 -2.52 5.86 8.62
C LEU A 17 -2.24 7.17 9.39
N SER A 18 -1.14 7.26 10.14
CA SER A 18 -0.75 8.49 10.84
C SER A 18 -0.42 9.65 9.89
N VAL A 19 0.09 9.36 8.69
CA VAL A 19 0.32 10.37 7.65
C VAL A 19 -1.01 10.84 7.06
N LEU A 20 -1.94 9.93 6.78
CA LEU A 20 -3.28 10.25 6.29
C LEU A 20 -4.07 11.08 7.31
N GLU A 21 -3.99 10.74 8.59
CA GLU A 21 -4.60 11.51 9.68
C GLU A 21 -4.06 12.95 9.72
N LYS A 22 -2.75 13.13 9.57
CA LYS A 22 -2.13 14.46 9.48
C LYS A 22 -2.62 15.24 8.27
N ILE A 23 -2.64 14.60 7.08
CA ILE A 23 -3.17 15.22 5.85
C ILE A 23 -4.61 15.69 6.05
N SER A 24 -5.47 14.84 6.64
CA SER A 24 -6.86 15.16 6.86
C SER A 24 -7.07 16.27 7.89
N SER A 25 -6.31 16.26 8.99
CA SER A 25 -6.45 17.24 10.07
C SER A 25 -5.87 18.62 9.74
N SER A 26 -4.95 18.70 8.78
CA SER A 26 -4.33 19.95 8.33
C SER A 26 -4.87 20.51 7.01
N GLY A 27 -5.93 19.90 6.44
CA GLY A 27 -6.49 20.33 5.16
C GLY A 27 -5.51 20.19 3.99
N GLY A 28 -4.65 19.16 4.01
CA GLY A 28 -3.68 18.86 2.96
C GLY A 28 -2.25 19.33 3.24
N ASP A 29 -2.04 20.15 4.27
CA ASP A 29 -0.72 20.67 4.66
C ASP A 29 0.01 19.70 5.61
N ALA A 30 0.63 18.68 5.05
CA ALA A 30 1.32 17.62 5.79
C ALA A 30 2.76 17.43 5.29
N PRO A 31 3.65 16.74 6.03
CA PRO A 31 5.06 16.62 5.68
C PRO A 31 5.27 16.17 4.23
N PRO A 32 6.23 16.75 3.50
CA PRO A 32 6.43 16.49 2.06
C PRO A 32 6.91 15.06 1.79
N PRO A 33 6.87 14.60 0.51
CA PRO A 33 7.36 13.28 0.12
C PRO A 33 8.77 12.96 0.63
N SER A 34 9.67 13.96 0.64
CA SER A 34 11.04 13.82 1.13
C SER A 34 11.15 13.45 2.61
N ALA A 35 10.15 13.84 3.43
CA ALA A 35 10.12 13.53 4.86
C ALA A 35 9.57 12.12 5.14
N ILE A 36 8.57 11.66 4.38
CA ILE A 36 7.90 10.38 4.65
C ILE A 36 8.47 9.19 3.87
N ARG A 37 9.00 9.43 2.66
CA ARG A 37 9.47 8.38 1.76
C ARG A 37 10.63 7.55 2.33
N PRO A 38 11.67 8.14 2.95
CA PRO A 38 12.76 7.35 3.51
C PRO A 38 12.28 6.33 4.54
N ARG A 39 11.32 6.72 5.38
CA ARG A 39 10.73 5.84 6.38
C ARG A 39 9.92 4.72 5.74
N ILE A 40 9.09 5.02 4.73
CA ILE A 40 8.34 3.98 4.00
C ILE A 40 9.30 2.98 3.34
N ARG A 41 10.36 3.45 2.68
CA ARG A 41 11.38 2.59 2.07
C ARG A 41 12.03 1.65 3.07
N GLN A 42 12.43 2.19 4.23
CA GLN A 42 12.99 1.39 5.31
C GLN A 42 12.02 0.28 5.76
N LEU A 43 10.74 0.61 5.93
CA LEU A 43 9.72 -0.35 6.35
C LEU A 43 9.45 -1.40 5.27
N MET A 44 9.41 -1.02 3.99
CA MET A 44 9.28 -1.95 2.87
C MET A 44 10.49 -2.90 2.73
N GLY A 45 11.66 -2.50 3.20
CA GLY A 45 12.86 -3.33 3.22
C GLY A 45 12.74 -4.59 4.09
N GLN A 46 11.83 -4.62 5.08
CA GLN A 46 11.62 -5.80 5.95
C GLN A 46 11.00 -7.01 5.23
N PHE A 47 10.47 -6.77 4.04
CA PHE A 47 9.91 -7.79 3.15
C PHE A 47 10.93 -8.30 2.13
N ASP A 48 12.15 -7.75 2.10
CA ASP A 48 13.25 -8.30 1.30
C ASP A 48 13.85 -9.48 2.07
N VAL A 49 13.34 -10.67 1.76
CA VAL A 49 13.77 -11.93 2.35
C VAL A 49 14.17 -12.89 1.25
N ARG A 50 15.02 -13.87 1.60
CA ARG A 50 15.39 -14.96 0.70
C ARG A 50 14.83 -16.28 1.21
N GLY A 51 14.58 -17.20 0.29
CA GLY A 51 14.20 -18.58 0.61
C GLY A 51 12.72 -18.87 0.34
N PRO A 52 12.14 -19.90 0.98
CA PRO A 52 10.83 -20.44 0.60
C PRO A 52 9.68 -19.44 0.75
N ASP A 53 9.86 -18.42 1.60
CA ASP A 53 8.84 -17.42 1.91
C ASP A 53 8.99 -16.13 1.09
N GLU A 54 9.93 -16.09 0.13
CA GLU A 54 10.23 -14.90 -0.67
C GLU A 54 9.01 -14.40 -1.45
N GLU A 55 8.28 -15.30 -2.12
CA GLU A 55 7.09 -14.91 -2.90
C GLU A 55 5.97 -14.36 -2.00
N LEU A 56 5.77 -14.96 -0.83
CA LEU A 56 4.78 -14.49 0.15
C LEU A 56 5.08 -13.06 0.59
N HIS A 57 6.35 -12.77 0.94
CA HIS A 57 6.76 -11.42 1.34
C HIS A 57 6.74 -10.43 0.18
N ARG A 58 7.11 -10.86 -1.03
CA ARG A 58 7.05 -10.03 -2.25
C ARG A 58 5.62 -9.58 -2.54
N LEU A 59 4.66 -10.50 -2.44
CA LEU A 59 3.23 -10.22 -2.64
C LEU A 59 2.69 -9.24 -1.59
N ALA A 60 2.99 -9.45 -0.31
CA ALA A 60 2.57 -8.55 0.75
C ALA A 60 3.19 -7.15 0.62
N ARG A 61 4.48 -7.07 0.27
CA ARG A 61 5.15 -5.80 -0.04
C ARG A 61 4.44 -5.08 -1.18
N SER A 62 4.04 -5.81 -2.22
CA SER A 62 3.33 -5.23 -3.37
C SER A 62 1.96 -4.67 -2.97
N ALA A 63 1.20 -5.38 -2.14
CA ALA A 63 -0.08 -4.92 -1.62
C ALA A 63 0.07 -3.57 -0.89
N LEU A 64 1.03 -3.49 0.05
CA LEU A 64 1.30 -2.27 0.81
C LEU A 64 1.76 -1.13 -0.10
N VAL A 65 2.68 -1.37 -1.03
CA VAL A 65 3.16 -0.34 -1.96
C VAL A 65 2.02 0.22 -2.80
N PHE A 66 1.18 -0.65 -3.36
CA PHE A 66 0.04 -0.24 -4.19
C PHE A 66 -1.00 0.53 -3.38
N TRP A 67 -1.29 0.09 -2.16
CA TRP A 67 -2.18 0.79 -1.24
C TRP A 67 -1.66 2.16 -0.86
N ILE A 68 -0.40 2.27 -0.43
CA ILE A 68 0.24 3.53 -0.04
C ILE A 68 0.19 4.53 -1.19
N ASP A 69 0.57 4.11 -2.40
CA ASP A 69 0.51 4.98 -3.56
C ASP A 69 -0.92 5.45 -3.81
N GLU A 70 -1.91 4.56 -3.75
CA GLU A 70 -3.28 4.94 -4.02
C GLU A 70 -3.85 5.90 -2.97
N VAL A 71 -3.70 5.62 -1.68
CA VAL A 71 -4.28 6.45 -0.63
C VAL A 71 -3.63 7.83 -0.56
N LEU A 72 -2.31 7.94 -0.69
CA LEU A 72 -1.62 9.24 -0.68
C LEU A 72 -1.93 10.09 -1.93
N ILE A 73 -2.18 9.44 -3.06
CA ILE A 73 -2.56 10.12 -4.31
C ILE A 73 -3.98 10.69 -4.25
N ASN A 74 -4.86 10.09 -3.44
CA ASN A 74 -6.28 10.43 -3.36
C ASN A 74 -6.70 11.02 -1.98
N SER A 75 -5.75 11.39 -1.13
CA SER A 75 -6.01 11.86 0.25
C SER A 75 -6.29 13.36 0.39
N GLY A 76 -6.23 14.13 -0.71
CA GLY A 76 -6.28 15.61 -0.64
C GLY A 76 -4.97 16.26 -0.19
N TRP A 77 -3.87 15.50 -0.18
CA TRP A 77 -2.56 16.02 0.18
C TRP A 77 -2.01 17.01 -0.87
N ASN A 78 -1.42 18.12 -0.42
CA ASN A 78 -0.86 19.14 -1.31
C ASN A 78 0.23 18.59 -2.24
N PHE A 79 0.89 17.50 -1.85
CA PHE A 79 1.92 16.84 -2.66
C PHE A 79 1.43 15.59 -3.42
N SER A 80 0.11 15.34 -3.50
CA SER A 80 -0.44 14.18 -4.23
C SER A 80 -0.01 14.16 -5.71
N ALA A 81 0.11 15.32 -6.36
CA ALA A 81 0.58 15.42 -7.74
C ALA A 81 2.07 15.03 -7.88
N GLU A 82 2.92 15.51 -6.97
CA GLU A 82 4.35 15.13 -6.91
C GLU A 82 4.49 13.62 -6.68
N TRP A 83 3.73 13.08 -5.73
CA TRP A 83 3.74 11.65 -5.44
C TRP A 83 3.27 10.82 -6.64
N ARG A 84 2.20 11.24 -7.33
CA ARG A 84 1.68 10.58 -8.55
C ARG A 84 2.72 10.53 -9.67
N ASN A 85 3.59 11.53 -9.78
CA ASN A 85 4.65 11.55 -10.78
C ASN A 85 5.77 10.54 -10.45
N ASN A 86 6.07 10.36 -9.17
CA ASN A 86 7.12 9.46 -8.69
C ASN A 86 6.60 8.46 -7.64
N PRO A 87 5.65 7.57 -7.99
CA PRO A 87 5.06 6.64 -7.04
C PRO A 87 6.08 5.58 -6.59
N LEU A 88 5.85 4.96 -5.42
CA LEU A 88 6.70 3.88 -4.91
C LEU A 88 6.69 2.67 -5.84
N GLU A 89 5.57 2.36 -6.49
CA GLU A 89 5.47 1.30 -7.49
C GLU A 89 6.52 1.47 -8.59
N ARG A 90 6.67 2.70 -9.12
CA ARG A 90 7.64 2.97 -10.19
C ARG A 90 9.07 2.77 -9.68
N GLU A 91 9.33 3.19 -8.46
CA GLU A 91 10.64 3.09 -7.83
C GLU A 91 11.04 1.63 -7.52
N ILE A 92 10.11 0.82 -7.01
CA ILE A 92 10.38 -0.53 -6.52
C ILE A 92 10.23 -1.58 -7.64
N TYR A 93 9.25 -1.41 -8.52
CA TYR A 93 8.89 -2.40 -9.54
C TYR A 93 9.07 -1.92 -10.98
N GLY A 94 9.42 -0.65 -11.21
CA GLY A 94 9.61 -0.11 -12.55
C GLY A 94 8.33 0.00 -13.38
N THR A 95 7.15 -0.07 -12.75
CA THR A 95 5.85 -0.06 -13.45
C THR A 95 4.93 1.06 -12.96
N ARG A 96 3.78 1.23 -13.61
CA ARG A 96 2.70 2.15 -13.22
C ARG A 96 1.33 1.47 -13.38
N SER A 97 1.26 0.23 -12.93
CA SER A 97 0.20 -0.73 -13.23
C SER A 97 -0.54 -1.18 -11.97
N ARG A 98 -0.41 -0.46 -10.85
CA ARG A 98 -0.94 -0.88 -9.54
C ARG A 98 -2.41 -1.25 -9.56
N ALA A 99 -3.21 -0.50 -10.33
CA ALA A 99 -4.66 -0.61 -10.32
C ALA A 99 -5.15 -2.02 -10.70
N TRP A 100 -4.50 -2.68 -11.68
CA TRP A 100 -4.85 -4.03 -12.10
C TRP A 100 -3.93 -5.10 -11.49
N ARG A 101 -2.62 -4.79 -11.34
CA ARG A 101 -1.64 -5.70 -10.73
C ARG A 101 -1.97 -6.04 -9.27
N PHE A 102 -2.67 -5.17 -8.56
CA PHE A 102 -3.12 -5.48 -7.20
C PHE A 102 -4.01 -6.73 -7.18
N PHE A 103 -5.03 -6.79 -8.03
CA PHE A 103 -5.96 -7.92 -8.04
C PHE A 103 -5.35 -9.19 -8.66
N GLU A 104 -4.45 -9.04 -9.63
CA GLU A 104 -3.64 -10.15 -10.13
C GLU A 104 -2.78 -10.77 -9.03
N ASN A 105 -2.00 -9.93 -8.31
CA ASN A 105 -1.16 -10.39 -7.21
C ASN A 105 -1.99 -10.97 -6.05
N ALA A 106 -3.18 -10.42 -5.75
CA ALA A 106 -4.11 -11.01 -4.80
C ALA A 106 -4.59 -12.40 -5.25
N GLY A 107 -4.82 -12.58 -6.55
CA GLY A 107 -5.15 -13.88 -7.15
C GLY A 107 -4.03 -14.90 -6.98
N ILE A 108 -2.77 -14.50 -7.15
CA ILE A 108 -1.59 -15.33 -6.89
C ILE A 108 -1.52 -15.68 -5.39
N ALA A 109 -1.65 -14.67 -4.51
CA ALA A 109 -1.61 -14.85 -3.07
C ALA A 109 -2.69 -15.83 -2.55
N ARG A 110 -3.88 -15.82 -3.18
CA ARG A 110 -4.96 -16.76 -2.90
C ARG A 110 -4.62 -18.21 -3.25
N GLY A 111 -3.71 -18.43 -4.21
CA GLY A 111 -3.27 -19.76 -4.62
C GLY A 111 -2.13 -20.34 -3.79
N LEU A 112 -1.59 -19.58 -2.82
CA LEU A 112 -0.51 -20.06 -1.94
C LEU A 112 -1.07 -20.87 -0.75
N ASP A 113 -0.25 -21.76 -0.22
CA ASP A 113 -0.59 -22.60 0.95
C ASP A 113 -0.86 -21.79 2.23
N ARG A 114 -0.39 -20.53 2.28
CA ARG A 114 -0.60 -19.61 3.41
C ARG A 114 -1.31 -18.35 2.97
N THR A 115 -2.27 -17.92 3.79
CA THR A 115 -3.11 -16.75 3.53
C THR A 115 -2.49 -15.41 3.96
N ASP A 116 -1.29 -15.42 4.56
CA ASP A 116 -0.67 -14.22 5.14
C ASP A 116 -0.63 -13.03 4.16
N ALA A 117 -0.16 -13.25 2.92
CA ALA A 117 -0.13 -12.20 1.91
C ALA A 117 -1.53 -11.78 1.45
N LEU A 118 -2.45 -12.74 1.27
CA LEU A 118 -3.84 -12.46 0.89
C LEU A 118 -4.54 -11.59 1.93
N GLU A 119 -4.28 -11.82 3.22
CA GLU A 119 -4.83 -11.01 4.30
C GLU A 119 -4.30 -9.56 4.27
N VAL A 120 -3.08 -9.33 3.79
CA VAL A 120 -2.58 -7.96 3.55
C VAL A 120 -3.34 -7.28 2.41
N PHE A 121 -3.64 -8.00 1.33
CA PHE A 121 -4.51 -7.45 0.26
C PHE A 121 -5.90 -7.11 0.80
N ALA A 122 -6.50 -7.99 1.60
CA ALA A 122 -7.80 -7.75 2.22
C ALA A 122 -7.76 -6.52 3.14
N LEU A 123 -6.70 -6.38 3.95
CA LEU A 123 -6.49 -5.20 4.81
C LEU A 123 -6.39 -3.91 4.00
N CYS A 124 -5.68 -3.92 2.86
CA CYS A 124 -5.55 -2.77 1.97
C CYS A 124 -6.91 -2.34 1.37
N VAL A 125 -7.73 -3.31 0.94
CA VAL A 125 -9.09 -3.06 0.43
C VAL A 125 -9.99 -2.49 1.52
N ALA A 126 -9.97 -3.08 2.72
CA ALA A 126 -10.72 -2.59 3.86
C ALA A 126 -10.35 -1.14 4.27
N ASN A 127 -9.17 -0.67 3.87
CA ASN A 127 -8.66 0.67 4.16
C ASN A 127 -8.51 1.52 2.89
N GLY A 128 -9.43 1.34 1.94
CA GLY A 128 -9.67 2.30 0.86
C GLY A 128 -8.91 2.05 -0.44
N PHE A 129 -8.21 0.91 -0.59
CA PHE A 129 -7.77 0.49 -1.92
C PHE A 129 -8.96 0.07 -2.77
N GLN A 130 -9.11 0.73 -3.92
CA GLN A 130 -10.13 0.49 -4.92
C GLN A 130 -9.52 0.05 -6.27
N GLY A 131 -8.31 0.52 -6.61
CA GLY A 131 -7.65 0.18 -7.87
C GLY A 131 -8.50 0.51 -9.09
N VAL A 132 -8.66 -0.46 -10.00
CA VAL A 132 -9.51 -0.32 -11.21
C VAL A 132 -10.97 0.03 -10.89
N TYR A 133 -11.47 -0.28 -9.70
CA TYR A 133 -12.88 -0.02 -9.33
C TYR A 133 -13.15 1.43 -8.92
N ARG A 134 -12.11 2.25 -8.70
CA ARG A 134 -12.28 3.67 -8.35
C ARG A 134 -12.98 4.46 -9.46
N SER A 135 -12.59 4.24 -10.71
CA SER A 135 -13.19 4.91 -11.88
C SER A 135 -14.56 4.36 -12.26
N ALA A 136 -14.95 3.20 -11.71
CA ALA A 136 -16.23 2.56 -11.97
C ALA A 136 -17.38 3.16 -11.12
N GLY A 137 -17.11 4.17 -10.29
CA GLY A 137 -18.15 4.89 -9.54
C GLY A 137 -18.74 4.11 -8.35
N PHE A 138 -18.01 3.13 -7.80
CA PHE A 138 -18.39 2.49 -6.54
C PHE A 138 -18.22 3.48 -5.37
N ASN A 139 -19.23 4.34 -5.17
CA ASN A 139 -19.39 5.11 -3.95
C ASN A 139 -19.94 4.19 -2.87
N MET A 140 -19.09 3.75 -1.94
CA MET A 140 -19.57 3.43 -0.61
C MET A 140 -19.68 4.75 0.14
N GLU A 141 -20.84 5.41 0.03
CA GLU A 141 -21.18 6.43 1.02
C GLU A 141 -21.28 5.75 2.39
N PRO A 142 -20.64 6.30 3.44
CA PRO A 142 -20.91 5.84 4.79
C PRO A 142 -22.40 6.10 5.11
N PRO A 143 -23.04 5.23 5.91
CA PRO A 143 -24.44 5.41 6.32
C PRO A 143 -24.67 6.68 7.14
#